data_AF-A0A973R4V4-F1
#
_entry.id   AF-A0A973R4V4-F1
#
_cell.length_a   1.000
_cell.length_b   1.000
_cell.length_c   1.000
_cell.angle_alpha   90.00
_cell.angle_beta   90.00
_cell.angle_gamma   90.00
#
_symmetry.space_group_name_H-M   'P 1'
#
loop_
_entity.id
_entity.type
_entity.pdbx_description
1 polymer ?
#
loop_
_entity_poly.entity_id
_entity_poly.type
_entity_poly.pdbx_seq_one_letter_code
_entity_poly.pdbx_strand_id
1 'polypeptide(L)'
;GAATAARGVPGPDDTLLAVLGVTDRPFEQRHEPLVADLAGAAGHVAVVGAPLSGKSTVLRTLISSLSLRYPPRDTQFYCLDFGGGGLTGLSDLPQVGGVAGRLEPEKVTRTVAEVQMLLADREQAFAAAGIGSMSEYRRRRRRGEFPDDPFGDVFLVIDGWFTFHQDYERLEPAIQDIAARGLGFGVHLVITAARWTEVRPWLRDLIGNRLELRLGDPVDSEVNAALAKEVPAIPGRGLTTGRLHFLAALPRIDGDPDPATLGEGTRDLVRHLAKAHPGQAAPPVRMLPTLLPARRLPQPAARTAVALGWDETRLAPVLHDFATTPHLMVFGENESGKTNLLRLVAEAVTARAEPQEVRVLIADTRRRLHDAVPQAKQLGYAVTPTALEDLLKEITPILLQRVPGPDVEPARLPLRDWWSGPELYLVVDDYDLMTGPRGTPLSPILELLPQAAEIGLHLVLARSTAGAARGMGDPVLRRLWELSTPGLLLSCSKDEGQFLGDARPMRLPAGRAQLVSRRNATMLVQTAWAGEEPA
;
A
#
# COMPACT_ATOMS: atom_id res chain seq x y z
N GLY A 1 39.59 -9.10 -35.09
CA GLY A 1 38.84 -7.85 -35.30
C GLY A 1 37.70 -8.15 -36.26
N ALA A 2 36.47 -7.69 -36.10
CA ALA A 2 35.92 -6.71 -35.18
C ALA A 2 34.70 -7.32 -34.46
N ALA A 3 34.70 -7.29 -33.13
CA ALA A 3 33.52 -7.52 -32.33
C ALA A 3 32.75 -6.19 -32.28
N THR A 4 31.81 -6.00 -33.20
CA THR A 4 30.81 -4.94 -33.07
C THR A 4 29.87 -5.32 -31.93
N ALA A 5 29.98 -4.58 -30.84
CA ALA A 5 29.03 -4.58 -29.73
C ALA A 5 27.61 -4.54 -30.30
N ALA A 6 26.79 -5.54 -29.95
CA ALA A 6 25.38 -5.57 -30.26
C ALA A 6 24.70 -4.44 -29.50
N ARG A 7 24.71 -3.23 -30.07
CA ARG A 7 23.74 -2.19 -29.73
C ARG A 7 22.38 -2.78 -30.07
N GLY A 8 21.54 -2.97 -29.04
CA GLY A 8 20.17 -3.44 -29.21
C GLY A 8 19.49 -2.62 -30.32
N VAL A 9 19.06 -3.31 -31.37
CA VAL A 9 18.27 -2.69 -32.44
C VAL A 9 16.93 -2.30 -31.81
N PRO A 10 16.57 -1.01 -31.71
CA PRO A 10 15.23 -0.64 -31.30
C PRO A 10 14.26 -1.24 -32.32
N GLY A 11 13.31 -2.04 -31.85
CA GLY A 11 12.21 -2.47 -32.71
C GLY A 11 11.40 -1.26 -33.20
N PRO A 12 10.59 -1.41 -34.27
CA PRO A 12 9.73 -0.33 -34.75
C PRO A 12 8.85 0.25 -33.63
N ASP A 13 8.41 1.49 -33.84
CA ASP A 13 7.83 2.42 -32.85
C ASP A 13 6.67 1.91 -31.97
N ASP A 14 6.17 0.71 -32.21
CA ASP A 14 5.05 0.07 -31.51
C ASP A 14 5.31 -1.39 -31.15
N THR A 15 6.57 -1.77 -30.91
CA THR A 15 6.94 -3.16 -30.62
C THR A 15 7.48 -3.32 -29.20
N LEU A 16 6.95 -4.32 -28.49
CA LEU A 16 7.36 -4.72 -27.15
C LEU A 16 7.63 -6.22 -27.17
N LEU A 17 8.78 -6.59 -27.74
CA LEU A 17 9.10 -7.98 -28.10
C LEU A 17 10.10 -8.58 -27.13
N ALA A 18 9.75 -9.72 -26.54
CA ALA A 18 10.65 -10.54 -25.75
C ALA A 18 11.00 -11.83 -26.50
N VAL A 19 12.29 -12.09 -26.69
CA VAL A 19 12.79 -13.39 -27.16
C VAL A 19 12.93 -14.32 -25.97
N LEU A 20 12.24 -15.46 -26.00
CA LEU A 20 12.07 -16.37 -24.86
C LEU A 20 12.76 -17.72 -25.03
N GLY A 21 13.22 -18.04 -26.24
CA GLY A 21 13.75 -19.35 -26.55
C GLY A 21 13.73 -19.64 -28.04
N VAL A 22 13.56 -20.90 -28.37
CA VAL A 22 13.58 -21.40 -29.74
C VAL A 22 12.39 -22.34 -29.95
N THR A 23 11.67 -22.14 -31.04
CA THR A 23 10.56 -22.98 -31.49
C THR A 23 11.03 -23.89 -32.63
N ASP A 24 10.58 -25.13 -32.62
CA ASP A 24 10.88 -26.13 -33.65
C ASP A 24 9.76 -26.17 -34.71
N ARG A 25 10.14 -26.00 -35.99
CA ARG A 25 9.23 -26.16 -37.14
C ARG A 25 9.65 -27.40 -37.94
N PRO A 26 9.11 -28.59 -37.61
CA PRO A 26 9.59 -29.84 -38.18
C PRO A 26 9.38 -29.92 -39.70
N PHE A 27 8.26 -29.39 -40.22
CA PHE A 27 7.96 -29.40 -41.66
C PHE A 27 8.89 -28.50 -42.47
N GLU A 28 9.36 -27.40 -41.88
CA GLU A 28 10.26 -26.44 -42.52
C GLU A 28 11.74 -26.74 -42.23
N GLN A 29 12.02 -27.77 -41.42
CA GLN A 29 13.35 -28.18 -40.98
C GLN A 29 14.20 -27.02 -40.44
N ARG A 30 13.56 -26.11 -39.70
CA ARG A 30 14.24 -24.93 -39.15
C ARG A 30 13.78 -24.61 -37.75
N HIS A 31 14.66 -23.92 -37.04
CA HIS A 31 14.38 -23.34 -35.75
C HIS A 31 14.11 -21.84 -35.89
N GLU A 32 13.11 -21.35 -35.17
CA GLU A 32 12.77 -19.93 -35.12
C GLU A 32 12.87 -19.41 -33.69
N PRO A 33 13.19 -18.13 -33.48
CA PRO A 33 13.09 -17.53 -32.15
C PRO A 33 11.66 -17.62 -31.63
N LEU A 34 11.49 -18.11 -30.40
CA LEU A 34 10.24 -17.99 -29.67
C LEU A 34 10.12 -16.53 -29.22
N VAL A 35 9.13 -15.80 -29.74
CA VAL A 35 8.92 -14.38 -29.44
C VAL A 35 7.55 -14.17 -28.82
N ALA A 36 7.49 -13.45 -27.72
CA ALA A 36 6.26 -12.88 -27.18
C ALA A 36 6.15 -11.42 -27.61
N ASP A 37 5.03 -11.08 -28.27
CA ASP A 37 4.69 -9.69 -28.59
C ASP A 37 3.72 -9.15 -27.54
N LEU A 38 4.19 -8.13 -26.82
CA LEU A 38 3.52 -7.56 -25.66
C LEU A 38 2.96 -6.17 -25.93
N ALA A 39 3.06 -5.64 -27.16
CA ALA A 39 2.73 -4.23 -27.41
C ALA A 39 1.22 -3.94 -27.40
N GLY A 40 0.40 -4.94 -27.71
CA GLY A 40 -1.05 -4.80 -27.93
C GLY A 40 -1.90 -5.77 -27.12
N ALA A 41 -2.95 -6.30 -27.73
CA ALA A 41 -3.97 -7.13 -27.06
C ALA A 41 -3.41 -8.43 -26.42
N ALA A 42 -2.25 -8.90 -26.86
CA ALA A 42 -1.57 -10.05 -26.27
C ALA A 42 -0.62 -9.68 -25.11
N GLY A 43 -0.66 -8.46 -24.59
CA GLY A 43 0.32 -7.97 -23.61
C GLY A 43 0.38 -8.71 -22.27
N HIS A 44 -0.64 -9.48 -21.90
CA HIS A 44 -0.63 -10.35 -20.72
C HIS A 44 -0.04 -11.72 -21.05
N VAL A 45 0.71 -12.29 -20.09
CA VAL A 45 1.46 -13.54 -20.26
C VAL A 45 1.08 -14.55 -19.18
N ALA A 46 0.91 -15.82 -19.55
CA ALA A 46 0.87 -16.93 -18.59
C ALA A 46 1.87 -18.02 -18.96
N VAL A 47 2.57 -18.50 -17.94
CA VAL A 47 3.47 -19.66 -18.02
C VAL A 47 2.93 -20.77 -17.14
N VAL A 48 2.44 -21.85 -17.76
CA VAL A 48 1.78 -22.94 -17.04
C VAL A 48 2.60 -24.22 -17.17
N GLY A 49 2.80 -24.94 -16.08
CA GLY A 49 3.66 -26.13 -16.08
C GLY A 49 3.76 -26.81 -14.72
N ALA A 50 4.04 -28.11 -14.72
CA ALA A 50 4.24 -28.89 -13.50
C ALA A 50 5.36 -28.30 -12.59
N PRO A 51 5.44 -28.68 -11.30
CA PRO A 51 6.58 -28.35 -10.46
C PRO A 51 7.91 -28.67 -11.15
N LEU A 52 8.92 -27.80 -11.01
CA LEU A 52 10.25 -27.92 -11.62
C LEU A 52 10.32 -27.96 -13.16
N SER A 53 9.21 -27.67 -13.87
CA SER A 53 9.20 -27.60 -15.35
C SER A 53 9.95 -26.39 -15.95
N GLY A 54 10.41 -25.44 -15.14
CA GLY A 54 11.15 -24.25 -15.59
C GLY A 54 10.35 -22.95 -15.64
N LYS A 55 9.15 -22.89 -15.02
CA LYS A 55 8.30 -21.67 -14.99
C LYS A 55 9.03 -20.40 -14.58
N SER A 56 9.69 -20.41 -13.41
CA SER A 56 10.44 -19.25 -12.91
C SER A 56 11.63 -18.90 -13.80
N THR A 57 12.24 -19.88 -14.48
CA THR A 57 13.31 -19.63 -15.46
C THR A 57 12.75 -18.88 -16.68
N VAL A 58 11.59 -19.27 -17.20
CA VAL A 58 10.92 -18.55 -18.31
C VAL A 58 10.59 -17.11 -17.91
N LEU A 59 10.08 -16.88 -16.69
CA LEU A 59 9.84 -15.52 -16.19
C LEU A 59 11.13 -14.69 -16.17
N ARG A 60 12.22 -15.27 -15.65
CA ARG A 60 13.51 -14.59 -15.63
C ARG A 60 14.01 -14.28 -17.03
N THR A 61 13.81 -15.20 -17.99
CA THR A 61 14.15 -14.99 -19.40
C THR A 61 13.32 -13.88 -20.01
N LEU A 62 12.01 -13.81 -19.75
CA LEU A 62 11.13 -12.72 -20.19
C LEU A 62 11.65 -11.36 -19.69
N ILE A 63 11.85 -11.23 -18.38
CA ILE A 63 12.34 -9.99 -17.73
C ILE A 63 13.72 -9.60 -18.30
N SER A 64 14.62 -10.56 -18.42
CA SER A 64 15.98 -10.36 -18.94
C SER A 64 15.95 -9.90 -20.41
N SER A 65 15.13 -10.54 -21.23
CA SER A 65 15.02 -10.26 -22.67
C SER A 65 14.49 -8.85 -22.92
N LEU A 66 13.48 -8.44 -22.15
CA LEU A 66 12.97 -7.06 -22.19
C LEU A 66 14.03 -6.07 -21.67
N SER A 67 14.72 -6.39 -20.57
CA SER A 67 15.74 -5.51 -19.98
C SER A 67 16.97 -5.32 -20.88
N LEU A 68 17.27 -6.30 -21.75
CA LEU A 68 18.33 -6.19 -22.77
C LEU A 68 17.92 -5.33 -23.99
N ARG A 69 16.61 -5.18 -24.23
CA ARG A 69 16.06 -4.49 -25.40
C ARG A 69 15.54 -3.09 -25.09
N TYR A 70 15.07 -2.87 -23.88
CA TYR A 70 14.39 -1.65 -23.45
C TYR A 70 15.05 -1.06 -22.20
N PRO A 71 15.31 0.25 -22.18
CA PRO A 71 15.93 0.91 -21.04
C PRO A 71 15.02 0.89 -19.80
N PRO A 72 15.58 1.14 -18.59
CA PRO A 72 14.82 1.14 -17.33
C PRO A 72 13.68 2.14 -17.26
N ARG A 73 13.72 3.18 -18.10
CA ARG A 73 12.63 4.13 -18.25
C ARG A 73 11.44 3.53 -19.03
N ASP A 74 11.68 2.64 -19.97
CA ASP A 74 10.66 2.12 -20.89
C ASP A 74 9.96 0.87 -20.38
N THR A 75 10.62 0.04 -19.57
CA THR A 75 10.01 -1.14 -18.95
C THR A 75 10.33 -1.22 -17.46
N GLN A 76 9.33 -1.55 -16.64
CA GLN A 76 9.50 -1.79 -15.21
C GLN A 76 8.83 -3.08 -14.77
N PHE A 77 9.44 -3.78 -13.82
CA PHE A 77 8.96 -5.05 -13.29
C PHE A 77 8.71 -4.97 -11.79
N TYR A 78 7.54 -5.45 -11.38
CA TYR A 78 7.13 -5.60 -9.99
C TYR A 78 6.76 -7.04 -9.74
N CYS A 79 7.57 -7.73 -8.95
CA CYS A 79 7.53 -9.18 -8.85
C CYS A 79 6.95 -9.64 -7.50
N LEU A 80 6.02 -10.58 -7.53
CA LEU A 80 5.53 -11.34 -6.39
C LEU A 80 6.02 -12.78 -6.54
N ASP A 81 6.92 -13.22 -5.65
CA ASP A 81 7.58 -14.53 -5.74
C ASP A 81 7.03 -15.51 -4.69
N PHE A 82 6.14 -16.40 -5.15
CA PHE A 82 5.63 -17.55 -4.41
C PHE A 82 6.16 -18.89 -4.96
N GLY A 83 6.97 -18.85 -6.04
CA GLY A 83 7.42 -20.02 -6.81
C GLY A 83 8.72 -20.65 -6.34
N GLY A 84 9.43 -20.01 -5.39
CA GLY A 84 10.64 -20.57 -4.77
C GLY A 84 11.82 -19.61 -4.63
N GLY A 85 11.61 -18.29 -4.76
CA GLY A 85 12.67 -17.28 -4.60
C GLY A 85 13.54 -17.07 -5.85
N GLY A 86 13.12 -17.61 -6.99
CA GLY A 86 13.87 -17.53 -8.24
C GLY A 86 13.99 -16.11 -8.80
N LEU A 87 13.05 -15.22 -8.50
CA LEU A 87 13.03 -13.84 -8.99
C LEU A 87 13.94 -12.91 -8.19
N THR A 88 14.29 -13.27 -6.95
CA THR A 88 15.22 -12.49 -6.10
C THR A 88 16.57 -12.26 -6.77
N GLY A 89 17.04 -13.21 -7.60
CA GLY A 89 18.28 -13.05 -8.36
C GLY A 89 18.27 -11.93 -9.40
N LEU A 90 17.11 -11.30 -9.66
CA LEU A 90 16.94 -10.16 -10.55
C LEU A 90 16.69 -8.84 -9.83
N SER A 91 16.72 -8.81 -8.48
CA SER A 91 16.39 -7.61 -7.70
C SER A 91 17.24 -6.39 -8.05
N ASP A 92 18.48 -6.61 -8.48
CA ASP A 92 19.45 -5.56 -8.77
C ASP A 92 19.40 -5.12 -10.24
N LEU A 93 18.44 -5.63 -11.03
CA LEU A 93 18.19 -5.09 -12.36
C LEU A 93 17.64 -3.67 -12.25
N PRO A 94 18.16 -2.70 -13.03
CA PRO A 94 17.63 -1.34 -13.08
C PRO A 94 16.13 -1.26 -13.39
N GLN A 95 15.60 -2.20 -14.18
CA GLN A 95 14.17 -2.28 -14.54
C GLN A 95 13.29 -2.83 -13.39
N VAL A 96 13.84 -3.45 -12.35
CA VAL A 96 13.05 -4.11 -11.29
C VAL A 96 12.83 -3.13 -10.13
N GLY A 97 11.58 -2.72 -9.94
CA GLY A 97 11.19 -1.79 -8.86
C GLY A 97 10.95 -2.47 -7.51
N GLY A 98 10.82 -3.80 -7.50
CA GLY A 98 10.72 -4.57 -6.28
C GLY A 98 10.40 -6.05 -6.51
N VAL A 99 10.92 -6.90 -5.62
CA VAL A 99 10.55 -8.31 -5.52
C VAL A 99 10.00 -8.54 -4.12
N ALA A 100 8.76 -8.99 -4.00
CA ALA A 100 8.10 -9.31 -2.74
C ALA A 100 7.97 -10.83 -2.60
N GLY A 101 8.58 -11.39 -1.56
CA GLY A 101 8.43 -12.80 -1.23
C GLY A 101 7.19 -13.07 -0.38
N ARG A 102 6.87 -14.37 -0.19
CA ARG A 102 5.76 -14.82 0.66
C ARG A 102 5.80 -14.30 2.11
N LEU A 103 7.00 -14.03 2.64
CA LEU A 103 7.21 -13.54 4.00
C LEU A 103 7.08 -12.01 4.14
N GLU A 104 6.80 -11.28 3.05
CA GLU A 104 6.67 -9.82 3.03
C GLU A 104 5.22 -9.40 2.68
N PRO A 105 4.19 -9.73 3.50
CA PRO A 105 2.78 -9.54 3.15
C PRO A 105 2.39 -8.07 2.92
N GLU A 106 2.99 -7.14 3.66
CA GLU A 106 2.81 -5.70 3.45
C GLU A 106 3.31 -5.29 2.05
N LYS A 107 4.49 -5.79 1.65
CA LYS A 107 5.10 -5.48 0.36
C LYS A 107 4.30 -6.07 -0.80
N VAL A 108 3.77 -7.29 -0.66
CA VAL A 108 2.87 -7.91 -1.64
C VAL A 108 1.64 -7.02 -1.88
N THR A 109 0.94 -6.67 -0.79
CA THR A 109 -0.24 -5.81 -0.83
C THR A 109 0.09 -4.46 -1.47
N ARG A 110 1.20 -3.86 -1.06
CA ARG A 110 1.60 -2.54 -1.53
C ARG A 110 2.03 -2.52 -3.00
N THR A 111 2.65 -3.61 -3.47
CA THR A 111 3.06 -3.76 -4.88
C THR A 111 1.85 -3.78 -5.80
N VAL A 112 0.80 -4.54 -5.45
CA VAL A 112 -0.46 -4.57 -6.23
C VAL A 112 -1.13 -3.20 -6.20
N ALA A 113 -1.20 -2.56 -5.03
CA ALA A 113 -1.78 -1.23 -4.88
C ALA A 113 -1.03 -0.17 -5.71
N GLU A 114 0.30 -0.22 -5.77
CA GLU A 114 1.11 0.72 -6.56
C GLU A 114 0.79 0.62 -8.05
N VAL A 115 0.71 -0.60 -8.58
CA VAL A 115 0.38 -0.84 -9.98
C VAL A 115 -1.07 -0.43 -10.28
N GLN A 116 -2.01 -0.71 -9.38
CA GLN A 116 -3.40 -0.30 -9.55
C GLN A 116 -3.56 1.23 -9.52
N MET A 117 -2.83 1.93 -8.65
CA MET A 117 -2.84 3.39 -8.63
C MET A 117 -2.26 3.98 -9.90
N LEU A 118 -1.14 3.44 -10.40
CA LEU A 118 -0.56 3.89 -11.67
C LEU A 118 -1.58 3.77 -12.82
N LEU A 119 -2.36 2.69 -12.85
CA LEU A 119 -3.43 2.50 -13.83
C LEU A 119 -4.47 3.63 -13.74
N ALA A 120 -4.94 3.94 -12.53
CA ALA A 120 -5.92 5.01 -12.30
C ALA A 120 -5.35 6.40 -12.63
N ASP A 121 -4.10 6.67 -12.26
CA ASP A 121 -3.42 7.95 -12.54
C ASP A 121 -3.24 8.15 -14.05
N ARG A 122 -2.87 7.08 -14.78
CA ARG A 122 -2.74 7.12 -16.24
C ARG A 122 -4.07 7.33 -16.95
N GLU A 123 -5.15 6.75 -16.46
CA GLU A 123 -6.48 6.97 -17.01
C GLU A 123 -6.86 8.46 -16.99
N GLN A 124 -6.60 9.13 -15.86
CA GLN A 124 -6.84 10.57 -15.72
C GLN A 124 -5.85 11.39 -16.57
N ALA A 125 -4.56 11.05 -16.53
CA ALA A 125 -3.52 11.77 -17.25
C ALA A 125 -3.69 11.69 -18.78
N PHE A 126 -4.06 10.50 -19.30
CA PHE A 126 -4.27 10.30 -20.73
C PHE A 126 -5.50 11.07 -21.21
N ALA A 127 -6.59 11.05 -20.43
CA ALA A 127 -7.78 11.85 -20.73
C ALA A 127 -7.45 13.35 -20.76
N ALA A 128 -6.70 13.86 -19.78
CA ALA A 128 -6.31 15.27 -19.70
C ALA A 128 -5.36 15.69 -20.84
N ALA A 129 -4.45 14.80 -21.26
CA ALA A 129 -3.45 15.06 -22.31
C ALA A 129 -3.94 14.71 -23.73
N GLY A 130 -5.18 14.22 -23.89
CA GLY A 130 -5.77 13.83 -25.17
C GLY A 130 -5.09 12.62 -25.81
N ILE A 131 -4.56 11.69 -25.00
CA ILE A 131 -3.85 10.49 -25.48
C ILE A 131 -4.87 9.38 -25.74
N GLY A 132 -4.97 8.93 -26.98
CA GLY A 132 -5.97 7.93 -27.39
C GLY A 132 -5.51 6.47 -27.25
N SER A 133 -4.21 6.23 -27.06
CA SER A 133 -3.65 4.86 -26.98
C SER A 133 -2.29 4.82 -26.30
N MET A 134 -1.92 3.65 -25.75
CA MET A 134 -0.57 3.42 -25.22
C MET A 134 0.52 3.58 -26.29
N SER A 135 0.27 3.18 -27.53
CA SER A 135 1.20 3.37 -28.65
C SER A 135 1.50 4.85 -28.93
N GLU A 136 0.49 5.71 -28.84
CA GLU A 136 0.67 7.16 -28.89
C GLU A 136 1.50 7.68 -27.71
N TYR A 137 1.19 7.23 -26.49
CA TYR A 137 1.95 7.59 -25.29
C TYR A 137 3.43 7.22 -25.43
N ARG A 138 3.76 5.97 -25.82
CA ARG A 138 5.13 5.49 -26.05
C ARG A 138 5.87 6.40 -27.04
N ARG A 139 5.23 6.78 -28.15
CA ARG A 139 5.79 7.67 -29.17
C ARG A 139 6.05 9.08 -28.64
N ARG A 140 5.08 9.70 -27.96
CA ARG A 140 5.21 11.05 -27.37
C ARG A 140 6.27 11.08 -26.26
N ARG A 141 6.36 10.01 -25.47
CA ARG A 141 7.38 9.87 -24.41
C ARG A 141 8.80 9.79 -24.97
N ARG A 142 9.03 9.07 -26.07
CA ARG A 142 10.33 9.06 -26.76
C ARG A 142 10.74 10.43 -27.31
N ARG A 143 9.78 11.32 -27.57
CA ARG A 143 10.02 12.73 -27.94
C ARG A 143 10.31 13.63 -26.72
N GLY A 144 10.22 13.11 -25.50
CA GLY A 144 10.48 13.85 -24.27
C GLY A 144 9.28 14.64 -23.73
N GLU A 145 8.07 14.41 -24.23
CA GLU A 145 6.87 15.19 -23.84
C GLU A 145 6.36 14.87 -22.41
N PHE A 146 6.82 13.77 -21.81
CA PHE A 146 6.48 13.36 -20.44
C PHE A 146 7.76 13.10 -19.61
N PRO A 147 8.51 14.17 -19.24
CA PRO A 147 9.73 14.04 -18.47
C PRO A 147 9.49 13.58 -17.03
N ASP A 148 8.35 13.98 -16.45
CA ASP A 148 8.02 13.74 -15.05
C ASP A 148 7.37 12.37 -14.79
N ASP A 149 6.96 11.64 -15.83
CA ASP A 149 6.43 10.28 -15.68
C ASP A 149 7.59 9.26 -15.73
N PRO A 150 7.96 8.66 -14.57
CA PRO A 150 9.07 7.74 -14.51
C PRO A 150 8.71 6.35 -15.08
N PHE A 151 7.43 6.06 -15.34
CA PHE A 151 6.95 4.75 -15.76
C PHE A 151 6.77 4.63 -17.27
N GLY A 152 7.14 3.46 -17.82
CA GLY A 152 6.84 3.03 -19.18
C GLY A 152 5.83 1.89 -19.18
N ASP A 153 6.11 0.80 -19.87
CA ASP A 153 5.33 -0.42 -19.75
C ASP A 153 5.66 -1.13 -18.42
N VAL A 154 4.65 -1.29 -17.57
CA VAL A 154 4.78 -1.83 -16.22
C VAL A 154 4.25 -3.26 -16.19
N PHE A 155 5.07 -4.18 -15.70
CA PHE A 155 4.76 -5.60 -15.60
C PHE A 155 4.57 -6.01 -14.14
N LEU A 156 3.35 -6.39 -13.77
CA LEU A 156 3.08 -7.09 -12.53
C LEU A 156 3.30 -8.59 -12.75
N VAL A 157 4.37 -9.13 -12.16
CA VAL A 157 4.78 -10.53 -12.31
C VAL A 157 4.39 -11.31 -11.06
N ILE A 158 3.62 -12.37 -11.20
CA ILE A 158 3.15 -13.23 -10.10
C ILE A 158 3.62 -14.66 -10.36
N ASP A 159 4.70 -15.07 -9.70
CA ASP A 159 5.19 -16.45 -9.75
C ASP A 159 4.48 -17.28 -8.67
N GLY A 160 3.51 -18.11 -9.07
CA GLY A 160 2.68 -18.92 -8.17
C GLY A 160 1.28 -18.33 -7.96
N TRP A 161 0.50 -18.24 -9.04
CA TRP A 161 -0.87 -17.72 -9.06
C TRP A 161 -1.79 -18.37 -8.03
N PHE A 162 -1.74 -19.70 -7.91
CA PHE A 162 -2.57 -20.43 -6.94
C PHE A 162 -2.32 -19.99 -5.50
N THR A 163 -1.04 -19.87 -5.10
CA THR A 163 -0.66 -19.41 -3.75
C THR A 163 -1.06 -17.96 -3.53
N PHE A 164 -0.84 -17.09 -4.51
CA PHE A 164 -1.29 -15.71 -4.45
C PHE A 164 -2.81 -15.62 -4.22
N HIS A 165 -3.59 -16.36 -5.02
CA HIS A 165 -5.05 -16.37 -4.92
C HIS A 165 -5.55 -16.84 -3.56
N GLN A 166 -4.93 -17.89 -3.00
CA GLN A 166 -5.30 -18.41 -1.68
C GLN A 166 -4.95 -17.45 -0.54
N ASP A 167 -3.72 -16.92 -0.54
CA ASP A 167 -3.20 -16.11 0.57
C ASP A 167 -3.71 -14.65 0.50
N TYR A 168 -4.11 -14.16 -0.70
CA TYR A 168 -4.46 -12.76 -0.97
C TYR A 168 -5.76 -12.59 -1.77
N GLU A 169 -6.79 -13.40 -1.51
CA GLU A 169 -8.12 -13.31 -2.15
C GLU A 169 -8.69 -11.89 -2.18
N ARG A 170 -8.45 -11.09 -1.13
CA ARG A 170 -8.87 -9.68 -1.04
C ARG A 170 -8.32 -8.77 -2.16
N LEU A 171 -7.25 -9.18 -2.82
CA LEU A 171 -6.61 -8.44 -3.93
C LEU A 171 -7.12 -8.87 -5.30
N GLU A 172 -7.93 -9.93 -5.41
CA GLU A 172 -8.47 -10.40 -6.70
C GLU A 172 -9.21 -9.28 -7.48
N PRO A 173 -10.05 -8.43 -6.85
CA PRO A 173 -10.67 -7.32 -7.57
C PRO A 173 -9.67 -6.35 -8.22
N ALA A 174 -8.54 -6.09 -7.55
CA ALA A 174 -7.48 -5.24 -8.09
C ALA A 174 -6.77 -5.92 -9.28
N ILE A 175 -6.52 -7.22 -9.21
CA ILE A 175 -5.94 -7.97 -10.33
C ILE A 175 -6.91 -8.02 -11.52
N GLN A 176 -8.21 -8.20 -11.26
CA GLN A 176 -9.23 -8.18 -12.31
C GLN A 176 -9.27 -6.83 -13.02
N ASP A 177 -9.19 -5.75 -12.27
CA ASP A 177 -9.14 -4.39 -12.80
C ASP A 177 -7.88 -4.16 -13.68
N ILE A 178 -6.71 -4.58 -13.18
CA ILE A 178 -5.45 -4.54 -13.93
C ILE A 178 -5.53 -5.38 -15.21
N ALA A 179 -6.06 -6.60 -15.14
CA ALA A 179 -6.15 -7.48 -16.30
C ALA A 179 -7.11 -6.92 -17.36
N ALA A 180 -8.26 -6.39 -16.95
CA ALA A 180 -9.31 -5.93 -17.86
C ALA A 180 -8.95 -4.61 -18.58
N ARG A 181 -8.30 -3.67 -17.89
CA ARG A 181 -8.05 -2.31 -18.42
C ARG A 181 -6.56 -2.01 -18.64
N GLY A 182 -5.67 -2.75 -17.98
CA GLY A 182 -4.24 -2.41 -17.89
C GLY A 182 -3.53 -2.24 -19.23
N LEU A 183 -3.82 -3.08 -20.22
CA LEU A 183 -3.14 -3.03 -21.52
C LEU A 183 -3.34 -1.68 -22.24
N GLY A 184 -4.50 -1.03 -22.06
CA GLY A 184 -4.78 0.29 -22.64
C GLY A 184 -3.88 1.40 -22.08
N PHE A 185 -3.29 1.17 -20.90
CA PHE A 185 -2.47 2.11 -20.15
C PHE A 185 -1.05 1.57 -19.88
N GLY A 186 -0.61 0.55 -20.64
CA GLY A 186 0.75 0.00 -20.52
C GLY A 186 1.00 -0.73 -19.21
N VAL A 187 -0.02 -1.37 -18.64
CA VAL A 187 0.10 -2.24 -17.48
C VAL A 187 -0.19 -3.68 -17.90
N HIS A 188 0.80 -4.54 -17.69
CA HIS A 188 0.84 -5.93 -18.12
C HIS A 188 0.83 -6.85 -16.91
N LEU A 189 0.11 -7.96 -17.03
CA LEU A 189 0.05 -9.02 -16.03
C LEU A 189 0.78 -10.25 -16.56
N VAL A 190 1.72 -10.76 -15.77
CA VAL A 190 2.49 -11.96 -16.07
C VAL A 190 2.30 -12.94 -14.93
N ILE A 191 1.75 -14.12 -15.18
CA ILE A 191 1.48 -15.11 -14.12
C ILE A 191 2.15 -16.45 -14.41
N THR A 192 2.41 -17.21 -13.35
CA THR A 192 2.71 -18.64 -13.46
C THR A 192 1.68 -19.47 -12.69
N ALA A 193 1.34 -20.64 -13.22
CA ALA A 193 0.45 -21.59 -12.56
C ALA A 193 0.94 -23.02 -12.77
N ALA A 194 0.55 -23.96 -11.89
CA ALA A 194 0.91 -25.35 -12.09
C ALA A 194 -0.01 -26.02 -13.15
N ARG A 195 -1.25 -25.55 -13.24
CA ARG A 195 -2.29 -26.03 -14.16
C ARG A 195 -3.14 -24.88 -14.68
N TRP A 196 -3.73 -25.05 -15.85
CA TRP A 196 -4.65 -24.04 -16.41
C TRP A 196 -5.94 -23.89 -15.58
N THR A 197 -6.38 -24.97 -14.92
CA THR A 197 -7.57 -24.97 -14.04
C THR A 197 -7.41 -24.10 -12.80
N GLU A 198 -6.18 -23.76 -12.40
CA GLU A 198 -5.91 -22.81 -11.31
C GLU A 198 -6.13 -21.35 -11.76
N VAL A 199 -6.05 -21.08 -13.06
CA VAL A 199 -6.28 -19.75 -13.64
C VAL A 199 -7.78 -19.56 -13.86
N ARG A 200 -8.35 -18.52 -13.27
CA ARG A 200 -9.78 -18.21 -13.41
C ARG A 200 -10.14 -17.99 -14.87
N PRO A 201 -11.34 -18.40 -15.34
CA PRO A 201 -11.75 -18.20 -16.73
C PRO A 201 -11.64 -16.76 -17.21
N TRP A 202 -12.11 -15.80 -16.40
CA TRP A 202 -12.04 -14.36 -16.72
C TRP A 202 -10.61 -13.88 -16.98
N LEU A 203 -9.63 -14.42 -16.24
CA LEU A 203 -8.23 -14.04 -16.38
C LEU A 203 -7.61 -14.77 -17.58
N ARG A 204 -7.87 -16.07 -17.71
CA ARG A 204 -7.38 -16.89 -18.82
C ARG A 204 -7.76 -16.30 -20.18
N ASP A 205 -9.00 -15.82 -20.32
CA ASP A 205 -9.51 -15.26 -21.57
C ASP A 205 -8.86 -13.92 -21.94
N LEU A 206 -8.33 -13.17 -20.95
CA LEU A 206 -7.59 -11.92 -21.15
C LEU A 206 -6.10 -12.14 -21.43
N ILE A 207 -5.58 -13.35 -21.24
CA ILE A 207 -4.16 -13.67 -21.48
C ILE A 207 -3.97 -14.13 -22.92
N GLY A 208 -3.31 -13.28 -23.72
CA GLY A 208 -2.98 -13.59 -25.12
C GLY A 208 -1.72 -14.43 -25.29
N ASN A 209 -0.64 -14.13 -24.56
CA ASN A 209 0.61 -14.90 -24.64
C ASN A 209 0.60 -16.07 -23.66
N ARG A 210 0.37 -17.30 -24.16
CA ARG A 210 0.28 -18.51 -23.35
C ARG A 210 1.46 -19.45 -23.66
N LEU A 211 2.27 -19.74 -22.65
CA LEU A 211 3.41 -20.65 -22.73
C LEU A 211 3.14 -21.88 -21.86
N GLU A 212 2.87 -23.00 -22.50
CA GLU A 212 2.57 -24.26 -21.82
C GLU A 212 3.82 -25.12 -21.76
N LEU A 213 4.44 -25.23 -20.58
CA LEU A 213 5.54 -26.16 -20.32
C LEU A 213 4.99 -27.58 -20.08
N ARG A 214 5.88 -28.53 -19.80
CA ARG A 214 5.47 -29.89 -19.41
C ARG A 214 4.44 -29.84 -18.26
N LEU A 215 3.22 -30.30 -18.54
CA LEU A 215 2.14 -30.43 -17.57
C LEU A 215 2.25 -31.75 -16.78
N GLY A 216 1.64 -31.76 -15.60
CA GLY A 216 1.52 -32.98 -14.79
C GLY A 216 0.54 -33.98 -15.40
N ASP A 217 -0.61 -33.47 -15.82
CA ASP A 217 -1.61 -34.21 -16.61
C ASP A 217 -1.78 -33.51 -17.98
N PRO A 218 -1.49 -34.18 -19.10
CA PRO A 218 -1.72 -33.62 -20.44
C PRO A 218 -3.18 -33.25 -20.73
N VAL A 219 -4.16 -33.84 -20.03
CA VAL A 219 -5.58 -33.49 -20.20
C VAL A 219 -5.88 -32.04 -19.83
N ASP A 220 -5.07 -31.46 -18.94
CA ASP A 220 -5.18 -30.05 -18.54
C ASP A 220 -4.67 -29.06 -19.61
N SER A 221 -4.19 -29.54 -20.77
CA SER A 221 -3.65 -28.70 -21.86
C SER A 221 -4.73 -27.84 -22.51
N GLU A 222 -4.44 -26.54 -22.65
CA GLU A 222 -5.29 -25.60 -23.42
C GLU A 222 -4.92 -25.59 -24.92
N VAL A 223 -3.83 -26.25 -25.31
CA VAL A 223 -3.37 -26.34 -26.70
C VAL A 223 -3.87 -27.62 -27.36
N ASN A 224 -3.43 -28.77 -26.84
CA ASN A 224 -3.80 -30.10 -27.32
C ASN A 224 -3.26 -31.19 -26.37
N ALA A 225 -4.16 -31.97 -25.77
CA ALA A 225 -3.78 -33.01 -24.81
C ALA A 225 -2.86 -34.11 -25.37
N ALA A 226 -3.01 -34.47 -26.66
CA ALA A 226 -2.16 -35.48 -27.28
C ALA A 226 -0.72 -34.97 -27.47
N LEU A 227 -0.55 -33.74 -27.98
CA LEU A 227 0.77 -33.11 -28.12
C LEU A 227 1.40 -32.83 -26.76
N ALA A 228 0.63 -32.40 -25.77
CA ALA A 228 1.13 -32.13 -24.42
C ALA A 228 1.75 -33.38 -23.78
N LYS A 229 1.19 -34.57 -24.09
CA LYS A 229 1.74 -35.85 -23.64
C LYS A 229 3.13 -36.13 -24.22
N GLU A 230 3.41 -35.66 -25.43
CA GLU A 230 4.67 -35.85 -26.15
C GLU A 230 5.76 -34.85 -25.72
N VAL A 231 5.41 -33.77 -25.01
CA VAL A 231 6.40 -32.81 -24.48
C VAL A 231 7.38 -33.53 -23.56
N PRO A 232 8.70 -33.49 -23.82
CA PRO A 232 9.67 -34.15 -22.95
C PRO A 232 9.65 -33.61 -21.52
N ALA A 233 9.91 -34.46 -20.53
CA ALA A 233 10.06 -34.07 -19.12
C ALA A 233 11.43 -33.42 -18.85
N ILE A 234 11.81 -32.46 -19.69
CA ILE A 234 13.04 -31.67 -19.59
C ILE A 234 12.61 -30.22 -19.28
N PRO A 235 13.12 -29.61 -18.20
CA PRO A 235 12.77 -28.23 -17.86
C PRO A 235 13.01 -27.27 -19.03
N GLY A 236 12.06 -26.35 -19.24
CA GLY A 236 12.07 -25.39 -20.34
C GLY A 236 11.48 -25.91 -21.66
N ARG A 237 11.16 -27.20 -21.79
CA ARG A 237 10.40 -27.71 -22.94
C ARG A 237 8.90 -27.44 -22.78
N GLY A 238 8.25 -27.07 -23.88
CA GLY A 238 6.81 -26.79 -23.89
C GLY A 238 6.20 -26.75 -25.28
N LEU A 239 4.94 -26.33 -25.32
CA LEU A 239 4.12 -26.09 -26.51
C LEU A 239 3.67 -24.62 -26.57
N THR A 240 3.73 -24.09 -27.79
CA THR A 240 3.11 -22.81 -28.13
C THR A 240 1.62 -23.02 -28.48
N THR A 241 0.83 -21.94 -28.46
CA THR A 241 -0.56 -21.95 -28.94
C THR A 241 -0.68 -22.39 -30.41
N GLY A 242 0.37 -22.16 -31.21
CA GLY A 242 0.51 -22.65 -32.58
C GLY A 242 0.82 -24.14 -32.71
N ARG A 243 0.78 -24.91 -31.60
CA ARG A 243 1.05 -26.37 -31.56
C ARG A 243 2.48 -26.75 -31.94
N LEU A 244 3.42 -25.82 -31.77
CA LEU A 244 4.85 -26.07 -32.00
C LEU A 244 5.57 -26.31 -30.68
N HIS A 245 6.49 -27.28 -30.67
CA HIS A 245 7.40 -27.49 -29.55
C HIS A 245 8.38 -26.34 -29.42
N PHE A 246 8.71 -25.96 -28.19
CA PHE A 246 9.74 -24.97 -27.93
C PHE A 246 10.69 -25.42 -26.81
N LEU A 247 11.84 -24.75 -26.74
CA LEU A 247 12.77 -24.78 -25.62
C LEU A 247 13.04 -23.35 -25.17
N ALA A 248 12.74 -23.07 -23.91
CA ALA A 248 13.04 -21.78 -23.30
C ALA A 248 14.54 -21.52 -23.21
N ALA A 249 14.95 -20.28 -23.47
CA ALA A 249 16.33 -19.83 -23.27
C ALA A 249 16.61 -19.65 -21.78
N LEU A 250 17.90 -19.71 -21.42
CA LEU A 250 18.38 -19.36 -20.09
C LEU A 250 18.59 -17.83 -19.98
N PRO A 251 18.28 -17.20 -18.83
CA PRO A 251 18.50 -15.77 -18.58
C PRO A 251 19.99 -15.45 -18.34
N ARG A 252 20.80 -15.52 -19.40
CA ARG A 252 22.25 -15.29 -19.39
C ARG A 252 22.76 -14.79 -20.74
N ILE A 253 23.93 -14.15 -20.73
CA ILE A 253 24.58 -13.54 -21.91
C ILE A 253 26.05 -13.94 -22.09
N ASP A 254 26.54 -14.84 -21.25
CA ASP A 254 27.92 -15.36 -21.22
C ASP A 254 28.16 -16.52 -22.20
N GLY A 255 27.10 -17.06 -22.81
CA GLY A 255 27.15 -18.11 -23.82
C GLY A 255 27.24 -19.54 -23.29
N ASP A 256 27.25 -19.74 -21.97
CA ASP A 256 27.32 -21.07 -21.34
C ASP A 256 25.91 -21.72 -21.28
N PRO A 257 25.70 -22.89 -21.91
CA PRO A 257 24.39 -23.54 -21.96
C PRO A 257 24.04 -24.35 -20.69
N ASP A 258 24.95 -24.49 -19.72
CA ASP A 258 24.74 -25.35 -18.56
C ASP A 258 23.74 -24.74 -17.54
N PRO A 259 22.59 -25.39 -17.27
CA PRO A 259 21.66 -24.90 -16.25
C PRO A 259 22.23 -24.96 -14.82
N ALA A 260 23.26 -25.76 -14.54
CA ALA A 260 23.86 -25.84 -13.20
C ALA A 260 24.58 -24.54 -12.79
N THR A 261 25.10 -23.78 -13.77
CA THR A 261 25.80 -22.51 -13.56
C THR A 261 24.88 -21.29 -13.69
N LEU A 262 23.56 -21.51 -13.81
CA LEU A 262 22.59 -20.46 -14.13
C LEU A 262 22.60 -19.29 -13.14
N GLY A 263 22.84 -19.55 -11.86
CA GLY A 263 22.95 -18.51 -10.84
C GLY A 263 24.07 -17.51 -11.12
N GLU A 264 25.22 -17.99 -11.64
CA GLU A 264 26.35 -17.15 -12.02
C GLU A 264 26.06 -16.36 -13.29
N GLY A 265 25.54 -17.02 -14.33
CA GLY A 265 25.20 -16.37 -15.60
C GLY A 265 24.16 -15.26 -15.44
N THR A 266 23.16 -15.45 -14.58
CA THR A 266 22.19 -14.37 -14.29
C THR A 266 22.82 -13.23 -13.48
N ARG A 267 23.64 -13.51 -12.47
CA ARG A 267 24.34 -12.43 -11.73
C ARG A 267 25.22 -11.60 -12.64
N ASP A 268 25.90 -12.23 -13.60
CA ASP A 268 26.72 -11.52 -14.57
C ASP A 268 25.88 -10.65 -15.51
N LEU A 269 24.76 -11.19 -16.03
CA LEU A 269 23.78 -10.42 -16.79
C LEU A 269 23.29 -9.17 -16.03
N VAL A 270 22.87 -9.35 -14.78
CA VAL A 270 22.35 -8.26 -13.94
C VAL A 270 23.42 -7.18 -13.73
N ARG A 271 24.65 -7.60 -13.41
CA ARG A 271 25.79 -6.69 -13.28
C ARG A 271 26.07 -5.92 -14.57
N HIS A 272 25.97 -6.58 -15.72
CA HIS A 272 26.20 -5.95 -17.01
C HIS A 272 25.14 -4.87 -17.29
N LEU A 273 23.87 -5.18 -17.08
CA LEU A 273 22.75 -4.24 -17.27
C LEU A 273 22.78 -3.07 -16.28
N ALA A 274 23.09 -3.33 -15.01
CA ALA A 274 23.25 -2.28 -14.00
C ALA A 274 24.37 -1.29 -14.37
N LYS A 275 25.50 -1.79 -14.91
CA LYS A 275 26.59 -0.95 -15.41
C LYS A 275 26.23 -0.17 -16.67
N ALA A 276 25.37 -0.73 -17.54
CA ALA A 276 24.96 -0.08 -18.79
C ALA A 276 23.99 1.09 -18.56
N HIS A 277 23.28 1.12 -17.43
CA HIS A 277 22.27 2.13 -17.10
C HIS A 277 22.56 2.83 -15.75
N PRO A 278 23.69 3.53 -15.61
CA PRO A 278 24.06 4.17 -14.34
C PRO A 278 23.04 5.25 -13.96
N GLY A 279 22.56 5.20 -12.72
CA GLY A 279 21.63 6.20 -12.16
C GLY A 279 20.20 6.11 -12.68
N GLN A 280 19.88 5.16 -13.56
CA GLN A 280 18.49 4.86 -13.94
C GLN A 280 18.03 3.66 -13.11
N ALA A 281 16.85 3.78 -12.51
CA ALA A 281 16.20 2.70 -11.80
C ALA A 281 14.69 2.84 -11.93
N ALA A 282 13.99 1.70 -11.97
CA ALA A 282 12.55 1.65 -11.85
C ALA A 282 12.15 2.26 -10.50
N PRO A 283 11.03 3.00 -10.45
CA PRO A 283 10.50 3.52 -9.19
C PRO A 283 10.32 2.38 -8.18
N PRO A 284 10.87 2.48 -6.96
CA PRO A 284 10.69 1.44 -5.97
C PRO A 284 9.24 1.39 -5.49
N VAL A 285 8.77 0.21 -5.08
CA VAL A 285 7.47 0.09 -4.40
C VAL A 285 7.53 0.91 -3.10
N ARG A 286 6.74 2.00 -3.05
CA ARG A 286 6.75 2.91 -1.91
C ARG A 286 6.06 2.25 -0.72
N MET A 287 6.81 1.97 0.33
CA MET A 287 6.29 1.38 1.57
C MET A 287 5.89 2.47 2.56
N LEU A 288 4.92 2.17 3.44
CA LEU A 288 4.72 2.98 4.63
C LEU A 288 5.98 2.90 5.49
N PRO A 289 6.60 4.04 5.83
CA PRO A 289 7.83 4.04 6.62
C PRO A 289 7.55 3.49 8.03
N THR A 290 8.54 2.86 8.64
CA THR A 290 8.46 2.41 10.05
C THR A 290 8.44 3.60 11.01
N LEU A 291 9.12 4.69 10.65
CA LEU A 291 9.12 5.95 11.38
C LEU A 291 8.83 7.08 10.38
N LEU A 292 7.74 7.81 10.62
CA LEU A 292 7.32 8.96 9.81
C LEU A 292 7.55 10.25 10.61
N PRO A 293 8.58 11.05 10.33
CA PRO A 293 8.79 12.29 11.07
C PRO A 293 7.65 13.30 10.83
N ALA A 294 7.14 13.94 11.89
CA ALA A 294 6.04 14.91 11.79
C ALA A 294 6.32 16.06 10.81
N ARG A 295 7.59 16.47 10.66
CA ARG A 295 8.01 17.50 9.69
C ARG A 295 7.79 17.15 8.22
N ARG A 296 7.55 15.86 7.89
CA ARG A 296 7.19 15.43 6.53
C ARG A 296 5.69 15.57 6.25
N LEU A 297 4.88 15.81 7.27
CA LEU A 297 3.46 16.02 7.08
C LEU A 297 3.20 17.44 6.56
N PRO A 298 2.29 17.61 5.60
CA PRO A 298 1.92 18.94 5.16
C PRO A 298 1.15 19.65 6.26
N GLN A 299 1.28 20.97 6.31
CA GLN A 299 0.49 21.80 7.19
C GLN A 299 -0.94 21.90 6.64
N PRO A 300 -1.98 21.49 7.41
CA PRO A 300 -3.36 21.59 6.95
C PRO A 300 -3.80 23.05 6.78
N ALA A 301 -4.73 23.33 5.86
CA ALA A 301 -5.24 24.69 5.66
C ALA A 301 -5.99 25.20 6.90
N ALA A 302 -6.96 24.41 7.40
CA ALA A 302 -7.72 24.73 8.60
C ALA A 302 -6.85 24.64 9.87
N ARG A 303 -7.06 25.56 10.83
CA ARG A 303 -6.36 25.58 12.13
C ARG A 303 -6.69 24.36 12.99
N THR A 304 -7.94 23.91 12.93
CA THR A 304 -8.47 22.75 13.68
C THR A 304 -8.11 21.41 13.05
N ALA A 305 -7.52 21.41 11.85
CA ALA A 305 -7.10 20.20 11.17
C ALA A 305 -5.66 19.83 11.55
N VAL A 306 -5.48 18.55 11.89
CA VAL A 306 -4.20 17.93 12.24
C VAL A 306 -3.90 16.83 11.24
N ALA A 307 -2.70 16.84 10.67
CA ALA A 307 -2.19 15.70 9.92
C ALA A 307 -1.70 14.64 10.90
N LEU A 308 -2.32 13.46 10.92
CA LEU A 308 -2.00 12.38 11.84
C LEU A 308 -0.86 11.49 11.32
N GLY A 309 -0.70 11.40 9.99
CA GLY A 309 0.18 10.41 9.36
C GLY A 309 -0.07 10.24 7.87
N TRP A 310 0.38 9.11 7.32
CA TRP A 310 0.11 8.70 5.94
C TRP A 310 -0.72 7.42 5.88
N ASP A 311 -1.60 7.30 4.89
CA ASP A 311 -2.35 6.08 4.62
C ASP A 311 -1.54 5.05 3.83
N GLU A 312 -1.86 3.76 3.95
CA GLU A 312 -1.16 2.68 3.22
C GLU A 312 -1.39 2.70 1.71
N THR A 313 -2.56 3.17 1.27
CA THR A 313 -3.00 3.04 -0.11
C THR A 313 -2.25 4.02 -0.99
N ARG A 314 -2.36 5.32 -0.72
CA ARG A 314 -1.77 6.41 -1.51
C ARG A 314 -0.52 7.01 -0.89
N LEU A 315 -0.19 6.64 0.35
CA LEU A 315 0.80 7.37 1.16
C LEU A 315 0.44 8.86 1.25
N ALA A 316 -0.86 9.16 1.28
CA ALA A 316 -1.38 10.52 1.36
C ALA A 316 -1.59 10.91 2.84
N PRO A 317 -1.51 12.22 3.15
CA PRO A 317 -1.80 12.73 4.49
C PRO A 317 -3.20 12.34 4.98
N VAL A 318 -3.25 11.72 6.15
CA VAL A 318 -4.49 11.46 6.89
C VAL A 318 -4.76 12.66 7.77
N LEU A 319 -5.80 13.42 7.44
CA LEU A 319 -6.20 14.61 8.19
C LEU A 319 -7.34 14.29 9.16
N HIS A 320 -7.27 14.85 10.35
CA HIS A 320 -8.36 14.87 11.32
C HIS A 320 -8.71 16.33 11.64
N ASP A 321 -9.94 16.74 11.32
CA ASP A 321 -10.41 18.10 11.56
C ASP A 321 -11.36 18.17 12.75
N PHE A 322 -10.87 18.74 13.85
CA PHE A 322 -11.60 18.90 15.10
C PHE A 322 -12.83 19.81 14.98
N ALA A 323 -12.94 20.63 13.93
CA ALA A 323 -14.15 21.41 13.69
C ALA A 323 -15.32 20.53 13.23
N THR A 324 -15.04 19.42 12.53
CA THR A 324 -16.06 18.52 11.96
C THR A 324 -16.22 17.23 12.75
N THR A 325 -15.13 16.70 13.30
CA THR A 325 -15.08 15.53 14.17
C THR A 325 -14.37 15.92 15.45
N PRO A 326 -15.08 16.37 16.50
CA PRO A 326 -14.47 17.01 17.67
C PRO A 326 -13.66 16.07 18.56
N HIS A 327 -13.70 14.77 18.29
CA HIS A 327 -13.13 13.75 19.16
C HIS A 327 -12.25 12.78 18.38
N LEU A 328 -11.28 12.20 19.07
CA LEU A 328 -10.39 11.17 18.55
C LEU A 328 -10.12 10.12 19.63
N MET A 329 -10.30 8.84 19.29
CA MET A 329 -9.97 7.73 20.18
C MET A 329 -8.71 7.00 19.70
N VAL A 330 -7.88 6.56 20.65
CA VAL A 330 -6.63 5.86 20.38
C VAL A 330 -6.56 4.62 21.27
N PHE A 331 -6.38 3.45 20.67
CA PHE A 331 -6.28 2.17 21.37
C PHE A 331 -5.00 1.48 20.95
N GLY A 332 -4.22 0.99 21.90
CA GLY A 332 -3.03 0.20 21.56
C GLY A 332 -2.37 -0.45 22.76
N GLU A 333 -1.54 -1.43 22.50
CA GLU A 333 -0.68 -2.06 23.50
C GLU A 333 0.37 -1.08 24.06
N ASN A 334 1.11 -1.52 25.08
CA ASN A 334 2.25 -0.79 25.60
C ASN A 334 3.26 -0.51 24.47
N GLU A 335 3.84 0.70 24.47
CA GLU A 335 4.87 1.13 23.51
C GLU A 335 4.44 1.14 22.02
N SER A 336 3.14 0.99 21.74
CA SER A 336 2.62 1.04 20.37
C SER A 336 2.62 2.43 19.74
N GLY A 337 2.81 3.50 20.51
CA GLY A 337 2.84 4.89 20.02
C GLY A 337 1.67 5.79 20.47
N LYS A 338 0.81 5.32 21.39
CA LYS A 338 -0.34 6.08 21.94
C LYS A 338 0.03 7.50 22.40
N THR A 339 0.95 7.59 23.36
CA THR A 339 1.42 8.87 23.93
C THR A 339 2.03 9.79 22.87
N ASN A 340 2.78 9.23 21.91
CA ASN A 340 3.34 10.03 20.81
C ASN A 340 2.25 10.63 19.92
N LEU A 341 1.18 9.88 19.64
CA LEU A 341 0.05 10.40 18.86
C LEU A 341 -0.69 11.51 19.61
N LEU A 342 -0.88 11.38 20.93
CA LEU A 342 -1.45 12.46 21.75
C LEU A 342 -0.57 13.71 21.73
N ARG A 343 0.75 13.54 21.85
CA ARG A 343 1.73 14.63 21.73
C ARG A 343 1.64 15.31 20.37
N LEU A 344 1.64 14.54 19.27
CA LEU A 344 1.50 15.06 17.90
C LEU A 344 0.27 15.96 17.78
N VAL A 345 -0.87 15.51 18.31
CA VAL A 345 -2.11 16.29 18.28
C VAL A 345 -1.99 17.55 19.13
N ALA A 346 -1.50 17.44 20.37
CA ALA A 346 -1.35 18.58 21.28
C ALA A 346 -0.41 19.66 20.73
N GLU A 347 0.73 19.25 20.16
CA GLU A 347 1.68 20.16 19.51
C GLU A 347 1.06 20.80 18.27
N ALA A 348 0.38 20.03 17.42
CA ALA A 348 -0.21 20.55 16.18
C ALA A 348 -1.31 21.59 16.44
N VAL A 349 -2.22 21.35 17.38
CA VAL A 349 -3.32 22.29 17.68
C VAL A 349 -2.84 23.53 18.40
N THR A 350 -1.72 23.45 19.13
CA THR A 350 -1.17 24.60 19.85
C THR A 350 -0.17 25.41 19.02
N ALA A 351 0.57 24.81 18.10
CA ALA A 351 1.62 25.49 17.32
C ALA A 351 1.10 26.69 16.51
N ARG A 352 -0.16 26.65 16.08
CA ARG A 352 -0.78 27.66 15.19
C ARG A 352 -1.86 28.52 15.87
N ALA A 353 -1.98 28.42 17.19
CA ALA A 353 -3.02 29.10 17.93
C ALA A 353 -2.41 30.02 18.99
N GLU A 354 -2.97 31.20 19.19
CA GLU A 354 -2.65 32.05 20.33
C GLU A 354 -3.31 31.52 21.61
N PRO A 355 -2.80 31.86 22.82
CA PRO A 355 -3.42 31.49 24.09
C PRO A 355 -4.92 31.79 24.19
N GLN A 356 -5.36 32.88 23.59
CA GLN A 356 -6.78 33.27 23.59
C GLN A 356 -7.68 32.42 22.68
N GLU A 357 -7.08 31.64 21.76
CA GLU A 357 -7.78 30.80 20.80
C GLU A 357 -7.85 29.33 21.25
N VAL A 358 -6.82 28.84 21.96
CA VAL A 358 -6.73 27.44 22.39
C VAL A 358 -6.24 27.30 23.84
N ARG A 359 -6.92 26.42 24.56
CA ARG A 359 -6.53 25.93 25.88
C ARG A 359 -6.49 24.41 25.87
N VAL A 360 -5.47 23.84 26.49
CA VAL A 360 -5.32 22.37 26.60
C VAL A 360 -5.34 21.95 28.06
N LEU A 361 -6.19 20.99 28.38
CA LEU A 361 -6.19 20.27 29.65
C LEU A 361 -5.58 18.89 29.41
N ILE A 362 -4.48 18.57 30.09
CA ILE A 362 -3.80 17.28 29.95
C ILE A 362 -4.11 16.43 31.17
N ALA A 363 -4.53 15.19 30.93
CA ALA A 363 -4.59 14.15 31.94
C ALA A 363 -3.61 13.05 31.56
N ASP A 364 -2.57 12.86 32.37
CA ASP A 364 -1.50 11.93 32.09
C ASP A 364 -0.92 11.40 33.40
N THR A 365 -1.27 10.16 33.72
CA THR A 365 -0.84 9.50 34.96
C THR A 365 0.67 9.25 35.03
N ARG A 366 1.35 9.20 33.88
CA ARG A 366 2.78 8.85 33.76
C ARG A 366 3.70 10.02 33.45
N ARG A 367 3.15 11.23 33.30
CA ARG A 367 3.90 12.50 33.11
C ARG A 367 4.79 12.54 31.85
N ARG A 368 4.39 11.83 30.80
CA ARG A 368 5.05 11.79 29.49
C ARG A 368 4.65 12.93 28.54
N LEU A 369 3.63 13.72 28.87
CA LEU A 369 3.12 14.84 28.06
C LEU A 369 3.36 16.23 28.67
N HIS A 370 4.19 16.33 29.71
CA HIS A 370 4.40 17.57 30.49
C HIS A 370 4.98 18.74 29.69
N ASP A 371 5.66 18.46 28.58
CA ASP A 371 6.34 19.40 27.68
C ASP A 371 5.66 19.53 26.32
N ALA A 372 4.59 18.77 26.06
CA ALA A 372 3.88 18.76 24.77
C ALA A 372 3.09 20.06 24.51
N VAL A 373 2.79 20.83 25.55
CA VAL A 373 2.00 22.07 25.46
C VAL A 373 2.74 23.22 26.15
N PRO A 374 2.90 24.39 25.51
CA PRO A 374 3.46 25.57 26.16
C PRO A 374 2.63 26.00 27.38
N GLN A 375 3.29 26.41 28.47
CA GLN A 375 2.62 26.79 29.72
C GLN A 375 1.54 27.87 29.54
N ALA A 376 1.73 28.81 28.60
CA ALA A 376 0.75 29.85 28.28
C ALA A 376 -0.57 29.32 27.67
N LYS A 377 -0.59 28.09 27.15
CA LYS A 377 -1.75 27.42 26.53
C LYS A 377 -2.29 26.27 27.39
N GLN A 378 -1.57 25.87 28.43
CA GLN A 378 -1.99 24.81 29.34
C GLN A 378 -2.98 25.36 30.37
N LEU A 379 -4.20 24.82 30.37
CA LEU A 379 -5.24 25.16 31.34
C LEU A 379 -5.04 24.41 32.66
N GLY A 380 -4.60 23.16 32.60
CA GLY A 380 -4.38 22.31 33.75
C GLY A 380 -3.64 21.03 33.39
N TYR A 381 -3.12 20.36 34.41
CA TYR A 381 -2.44 19.07 34.28
C TYR A 381 -2.88 18.14 35.41
N ALA A 382 -3.57 17.06 35.08
CA ALA A 382 -4.04 16.07 36.02
C ALA A 382 -3.20 14.79 35.94
N VAL A 383 -2.72 14.32 37.09
CA VAL A 383 -2.01 13.03 37.22
C VAL A 383 -2.83 11.96 37.95
N THR A 384 -3.99 12.34 38.48
CA THR A 384 -4.93 11.44 39.18
C THR A 384 -6.35 11.62 38.65
N PRO A 385 -7.22 10.60 38.78
CA PRO A 385 -8.62 10.70 38.35
C PRO A 385 -9.38 11.81 39.06
N THR A 386 -9.16 11.97 40.37
CA THR A 386 -9.82 13.01 41.18
C THR A 386 -9.41 14.41 40.74
N ALA A 387 -8.12 14.65 40.49
CA ALA A 387 -7.67 15.96 40.01
C ALA A 387 -8.26 16.29 38.62
N LEU A 388 -8.40 15.30 37.74
CA LEU A 388 -9.06 15.49 36.45
C LEU A 388 -10.54 15.83 36.64
N GLU A 389 -11.26 15.06 37.46
CA GLU A 389 -12.67 15.28 37.72
C GLU A 389 -12.95 16.66 38.33
N ASP A 390 -12.11 17.11 39.27
CA ASP A 390 -12.23 18.42 39.90
C ASP A 390 -12.01 19.56 38.90
N LEU A 391 -10.97 19.48 38.06
CA LEU A 391 -10.74 20.45 36.99
C LEU A 391 -11.91 20.49 36.00
N LEU A 392 -12.50 19.34 35.67
CA LEU A 392 -13.66 19.29 34.78
C LEU A 392 -14.91 19.88 35.43
N LYS A 393 -15.12 19.67 36.74
CA LYS A 393 -16.22 20.32 37.47
C LYS A 393 -16.12 21.85 37.47
N GLU A 394 -14.91 22.39 37.47
CA GLU A 394 -14.68 23.84 37.36
C GLU A 394 -14.96 24.37 35.96
N ILE A 395 -14.65 23.59 34.91
CA ILE A 395 -14.75 24.02 33.50
C ILE A 395 -16.15 23.78 32.91
N THR A 396 -16.83 22.70 33.31
CA THR A 396 -18.16 22.32 32.79
C THR A 396 -19.17 23.48 32.81
N PRO A 397 -19.32 24.28 33.89
CA PRO A 397 -20.24 25.42 33.90
C PRO A 397 -19.96 26.46 32.80
N ILE A 398 -18.68 26.66 32.44
CA ILE A 398 -18.27 27.59 31.38
C ILE A 398 -18.66 27.03 30.02
N LEU A 399 -18.46 25.73 29.79
CA LEU A 399 -18.85 25.07 28.54
C LEU A 399 -20.38 25.02 28.38
N LEU A 400 -21.12 24.83 29.47
CA LEU A 400 -22.59 24.87 29.46
C LEU A 400 -23.14 26.21 28.99
N GLN A 401 -22.47 27.33 29.32
CA GLN A 401 -22.86 28.66 28.83
C GLN A 401 -22.66 28.82 27.32
N ARG A 402 -21.82 27.98 26.69
CA ARG A 402 -21.61 27.98 25.24
C ARG A 402 -22.63 27.14 24.48
N VAL A 403 -23.41 26.31 25.17
CA VAL A 403 -24.45 25.49 24.53
C VAL A 403 -25.46 26.41 23.85
N PRO A 404 -25.73 26.24 22.54
CA PRO A 404 -26.66 27.10 21.83
C PRO A 404 -28.07 27.01 22.44
N GLY A 405 -28.59 28.15 22.88
CA GLY A 405 -29.97 28.28 23.35
C GLY A 405 -30.99 28.28 22.20
N PRO A 406 -32.29 28.31 22.51
CA PRO A 406 -33.36 28.31 21.50
C PRO A 406 -33.33 29.54 20.57
N ASP A 407 -32.66 30.61 20.99
CA ASP A 407 -32.52 31.86 20.23
C ASP A 407 -31.43 31.79 19.13
N VAL A 408 -30.62 30.72 19.12
CA VAL A 408 -29.57 30.54 18.12
C VAL A 408 -30.16 29.84 16.89
N GLU A 409 -30.29 30.58 15.80
CA GLU A 409 -30.75 30.02 14.53
C GLU A 409 -29.82 28.92 14.01
N PRO A 410 -30.35 27.82 13.41
CA PRO A 410 -29.55 26.72 12.89
C PRO A 410 -28.44 27.15 11.91
N ALA A 411 -28.68 28.19 11.10
CA ALA A 411 -27.71 28.72 10.16
C ALA A 411 -26.47 29.35 10.82
N ARG A 412 -26.57 29.74 12.10
CA ARG A 412 -25.46 30.32 12.87
C ARG A 412 -24.59 29.28 13.56
N LEU A 413 -25.05 28.04 13.70
CA LEU A 413 -24.31 26.96 14.38
C LEU A 413 -22.88 26.77 13.86
N PRO A 414 -22.60 26.80 12.54
CA PRO A 414 -21.23 26.68 12.03
C PRO A 414 -20.35 27.91 12.33
N LEU A 415 -20.94 29.08 12.59
CA LEU A 415 -20.21 30.33 12.85
C LEU A 415 -19.74 30.44 14.30
N ARG A 416 -20.44 29.81 15.24
CA ARG A 416 -20.12 29.82 16.69
C ARG A 416 -19.99 31.23 17.27
N ASP A 417 -20.76 32.18 16.76
CA ASP A 417 -20.61 33.61 17.05
C ASP A 417 -21.36 34.10 18.30
N TRP A 418 -22.15 33.24 18.96
CA TRP A 418 -22.85 33.56 20.21
C TRP A 418 -21.98 33.41 21.46
N TRP A 419 -20.79 32.83 21.34
CA TRP A 419 -19.82 32.75 22.41
C TRP A 419 -18.43 33.17 21.93
N SER A 420 -17.59 33.59 22.86
CA SER A 420 -16.20 33.98 22.59
C SER A 420 -15.25 33.34 23.60
N GLY A 421 -14.03 33.05 23.18
CA GLY A 421 -12.99 32.50 24.02
C GLY A 421 -12.26 31.34 23.36
N PRO A 422 -11.36 30.66 24.08
CA PRO A 422 -10.59 29.58 23.51
C PRO A 422 -11.40 28.31 23.33
N GLU A 423 -11.08 27.54 22.29
CA GLU A 423 -11.41 26.12 22.20
C GLU A 423 -10.65 25.34 23.26
N LEU A 424 -11.30 24.33 23.84
CA LEU A 424 -10.75 23.46 24.85
C LEU A 424 -10.43 22.09 24.27
N TYR A 425 -9.16 21.71 24.31
CA TYR A 425 -8.69 20.37 23.98
C TYR A 425 -8.40 19.61 25.27
N LEU A 426 -9.14 18.53 25.51
CA LEU A 426 -8.90 17.59 26.60
C LEU A 426 -8.10 16.40 26.05
N VAL A 427 -6.85 16.28 26.48
CA VAL A 427 -5.93 15.21 26.07
C VAL A 427 -5.76 14.25 27.23
N VAL A 428 -6.24 13.01 27.09
CA VAL A 428 -6.25 12.01 28.15
C VAL A 428 -5.41 10.80 27.72
N ASP A 429 -4.27 10.59 28.36
CA ASP A 429 -3.44 9.40 28.18
C ASP A 429 -3.75 8.33 29.23
N ASP A 430 -3.51 7.07 28.88
CA ASP A 430 -3.73 5.89 29.74
C ASP A 430 -5.10 5.93 30.48
N TYR A 431 -6.19 6.22 29.74
CA TYR A 431 -7.54 6.38 30.31
C TYR A 431 -8.02 5.15 31.10
N ASP A 432 -7.56 3.95 30.72
CA ASP A 432 -7.82 2.71 31.45
C ASP A 432 -7.29 2.74 32.90
N LEU A 433 -6.22 3.48 33.18
CA LEU A 433 -5.70 3.70 34.54
C LEU A 433 -6.51 4.75 35.32
N MET A 434 -7.32 5.55 34.62
CA MET A 434 -8.13 6.59 35.25
C MET A 434 -9.55 6.11 35.58
N THR A 435 -10.04 5.11 34.87
CA THR A 435 -11.34 4.49 35.14
C THR A 435 -11.26 3.50 36.30
N GLY A 436 -12.32 3.45 37.11
CA GLY A 436 -12.41 2.49 38.21
C GLY A 436 -13.86 2.16 38.59
N PRO A 437 -14.08 1.40 39.68
CA PRO A 437 -15.43 1.03 40.13
C PRO A 437 -16.33 2.23 40.46
N ARG A 438 -15.72 3.38 40.77
CA ARG A 438 -16.42 4.64 41.05
C ARG A 438 -16.89 5.38 39.79
N GLY A 439 -16.66 4.82 38.61
CA GLY A 439 -17.02 5.42 37.32
C GLY A 439 -15.84 6.10 36.64
N THR A 440 -16.16 7.05 35.75
CA THR A 440 -15.18 7.79 34.95
C THR A 440 -15.01 9.21 35.46
N PRO A 441 -13.76 9.73 35.54
CA PRO A 441 -13.52 11.13 35.87
C PRO A 441 -14.02 12.12 34.80
N LEU A 442 -14.37 11.62 33.60
CA LEU A 442 -14.91 12.41 32.50
C LEU A 442 -16.44 12.59 32.58
N SER A 443 -17.09 12.07 33.63
CA SER A 443 -18.54 12.21 33.84
C SER A 443 -19.05 13.66 33.73
N PRO A 444 -18.36 14.70 34.24
CA PRO A 444 -18.86 16.08 34.18
C PRO A 444 -19.04 16.66 32.77
N ILE A 445 -18.44 16.06 31.73
CA ILE A 445 -18.56 16.53 30.34
C ILE A 445 -19.35 15.57 29.45
N LEU A 446 -19.84 14.44 29.99
CA LEU A 446 -20.48 13.37 29.21
C LEU A 446 -21.68 13.87 28.40
N GLU A 447 -22.51 14.72 29.00
CA GLU A 447 -23.71 15.29 28.36
C GLU A 447 -23.36 16.36 27.31
N LEU A 448 -22.14 16.90 27.35
CA LEU A 448 -21.67 17.93 26.42
C LEU A 448 -21.07 17.35 25.14
N LEU A 449 -20.61 16.08 25.15
CA LEU A 449 -19.99 15.43 23.99
C LEU A 449 -20.80 15.54 22.68
N PRO A 450 -22.14 15.41 22.67
CA PRO A 450 -22.92 15.53 21.44
C PRO A 450 -22.91 16.93 20.82
N GLN A 451 -22.64 17.96 21.62
CA GLN A 451 -22.62 19.37 21.21
C GLN A 451 -21.19 19.94 21.21
N ALA A 452 -20.19 19.06 21.28
CA ALA A 452 -18.82 19.44 21.51
C ALA A 452 -18.24 20.30 20.38
N ALA A 453 -18.67 20.04 19.14
CA ALA A 453 -18.28 20.86 18.00
C ALA A 453 -18.76 22.31 18.17
N GLU A 454 -20.02 22.54 18.55
CA GLU A 454 -20.61 23.88 18.67
C GLU A 454 -20.02 24.70 19.82
N ILE A 455 -19.63 24.05 20.91
CA ILE A 455 -19.11 24.71 22.13
C ILE A 455 -17.57 24.80 22.16
N GLY A 456 -16.89 24.30 21.12
CA GLY A 456 -15.42 24.28 21.04
C GLY A 456 -14.78 23.35 22.07
N LEU A 457 -15.40 22.20 22.34
CA LEU A 457 -14.86 21.14 23.20
C LEU A 457 -14.31 20.01 22.31
N HIS A 458 -13.08 19.58 22.58
CA HIS A 458 -12.44 18.49 21.86
C HIS A 458 -11.88 17.46 22.85
N LEU A 459 -12.02 16.18 22.54
CA LEU A 459 -11.57 15.08 23.40
C LEU A 459 -10.68 14.13 22.60
N VAL A 460 -9.42 14.04 23.01
CA VAL A 460 -8.42 13.12 22.44
C VAL A 460 -8.06 12.15 23.54
N LEU A 461 -8.49 10.90 23.39
CA LEU A 461 -8.42 9.90 24.47
C LEU A 461 -7.64 8.67 24.00
N ALA A 462 -6.61 8.30 24.75
CA ALA A 462 -5.87 7.07 24.55
C ALA A 462 -6.11 6.06 25.68
N ARG A 463 -6.22 4.78 25.33
CA ARG A 463 -6.24 3.69 26.31
C ARG A 463 -5.48 2.45 25.84
N SER A 464 -5.11 1.62 26.80
CA SER A 464 -4.63 0.27 26.54
C SER A 464 -5.70 -0.57 25.83
N THR A 465 -5.25 -1.44 24.92
CA THR A 465 -6.10 -2.51 24.36
C THR A 465 -6.45 -3.58 25.38
N ALA A 466 -5.71 -3.67 26.50
CA ALA A 466 -5.99 -4.65 27.55
C ALA A 466 -7.41 -4.49 28.11
N GLY A 467 -8.25 -5.51 27.95
CA GLY A 467 -9.66 -5.44 28.36
C GLY A 467 -10.47 -4.42 27.56
N ALA A 468 -10.06 -4.11 26.33
CA ALA A 468 -10.69 -3.10 25.48
C ALA A 468 -12.17 -3.36 25.27
N ALA A 469 -12.51 -4.60 24.92
CA ALA A 469 -13.87 -5.03 24.64
C ALA A 469 -14.82 -4.76 25.81
N ARG A 470 -14.41 -5.06 27.05
CA ARG A 470 -15.23 -4.76 28.24
C ARG A 470 -15.28 -3.26 28.52
N GLY A 471 -14.15 -2.57 28.38
CA GLY A 471 -14.09 -1.13 28.64
C GLY A 471 -14.90 -0.29 27.65
N MET A 472 -15.28 -0.81 26.48
CA MET A 472 -16.24 -0.12 25.59
C MET A 472 -17.63 0.04 26.22
N GLY A 473 -17.92 -0.65 27.33
CA GLY A 473 -19.10 -0.41 28.16
C GLY A 473 -19.03 0.86 29.02
N ASP A 474 -17.87 1.52 29.11
CA ASP A 474 -17.72 2.82 29.76
C ASP A 474 -18.63 3.87 29.08
N PRO A 475 -19.40 4.67 29.84
CA PRO A 475 -20.37 5.61 29.27
C PRO A 475 -19.76 6.60 28.26
N VAL A 476 -18.53 7.06 28.51
CA VAL A 476 -17.85 8.04 27.64
C VAL A 476 -17.40 7.36 26.35
N LEU A 477 -16.71 6.22 26.43
CA LEU A 477 -16.28 5.48 25.22
C LEU A 477 -17.48 5.05 24.37
N ARG A 478 -18.55 4.58 25.01
CA ARG A 478 -19.81 4.26 24.32
C ARG A 478 -20.37 5.48 23.61
N ARG A 479 -20.44 6.64 24.29
CA ARG A 479 -20.97 7.86 23.72
C ARG A 479 -20.12 8.35 22.53
N LEU A 480 -18.80 8.33 22.67
CA LEU A 480 -17.88 8.66 21.57
C LEU A 480 -18.11 7.76 20.36
N TRP A 481 -18.26 6.45 20.57
CA TRP A 481 -18.56 5.51 19.49
C TRP A 481 -19.92 5.78 18.84
N GLU A 482 -20.96 6.08 19.63
CA GLU A 482 -22.30 6.47 19.13
C GLU A 482 -22.24 7.72 18.24
N LEU A 483 -21.40 8.68 18.59
CA LEU A 483 -21.13 9.91 17.82
C LEU A 483 -20.26 9.67 16.57
N SER A 484 -19.94 8.41 16.23
CA SER A 484 -19.10 8.04 15.09
C SER A 484 -17.68 8.64 15.16
N THR A 485 -17.16 8.81 16.37
CA THR A 485 -15.80 9.30 16.62
C THR A 485 -14.77 8.38 15.93
N PRO A 486 -13.84 8.94 15.12
CA PRO A 486 -12.75 8.15 14.56
C PRO A 486 -11.89 7.51 15.65
N GLY A 487 -11.49 6.26 15.42
CA GLY A 487 -10.63 5.51 16.33
C GLY A 487 -9.39 4.99 15.62
N LEU A 488 -8.21 5.17 16.21
CA LEU A 488 -6.98 4.50 15.77
C LEU A 488 -6.71 3.29 16.66
N LEU A 489 -6.70 2.10 16.06
CA LEU A 489 -6.26 0.86 16.70
C LEU A 489 -4.82 0.56 16.28
N LEU A 490 -3.87 0.83 17.17
CA LEU A 490 -2.47 0.42 17.00
C LEU A 490 -2.32 -1.10 17.26
N SER A 491 -1.11 -1.56 17.62
CA SER A 491 -0.88 -2.98 17.95
C SER A 491 -1.91 -3.51 18.96
N CYS A 492 -2.51 -4.65 18.63
CA CYS A 492 -3.54 -5.30 19.42
C CYS A 492 -3.40 -6.84 19.36
N SER A 493 -3.28 -7.49 20.51
CA SER A 493 -3.26 -8.94 20.61
C SER A 493 -4.56 -9.57 20.11
N LYS A 494 -4.45 -10.73 19.47
CA LYS A 494 -5.60 -11.53 19.03
C LYS A 494 -6.54 -11.93 20.19
N ASP A 495 -6.01 -12.01 21.41
CA ASP A 495 -6.77 -12.40 22.61
C ASP A 495 -7.84 -11.38 23.02
N GLU A 496 -7.70 -10.11 22.61
CA GLU A 496 -8.68 -9.05 22.94
C GLU A 496 -9.95 -9.14 22.07
N GLY A 497 -9.89 -9.84 20.94
CA GLY A 497 -11.00 -9.92 19.99
C GLY A 497 -11.30 -8.58 19.29
N GLN A 498 -12.28 -8.60 18.39
CA GLN A 498 -12.72 -7.39 17.68
C GLN A 498 -13.68 -6.57 18.57
N PHE A 499 -13.36 -5.29 18.78
CA PHE A 499 -14.17 -4.39 19.60
C PHE A 499 -14.40 -2.99 19.00
N LEU A 500 -13.60 -2.60 18.00
CA LEU A 500 -13.66 -1.27 17.37
C LEU A 500 -14.01 -1.42 15.89
N GLY A 501 -15.30 -1.36 15.56
CA GLY A 501 -15.80 -1.51 14.19
C GLY A 501 -15.38 -2.84 13.55
N ASP A 502 -14.92 -2.77 12.30
CA ASP A 502 -14.44 -3.90 11.50
C ASP A 502 -12.92 -4.14 11.63
N ALA A 503 -12.21 -3.35 12.44
CA ALA A 503 -10.78 -3.55 12.65
C ALA A 503 -10.49 -4.90 13.30
N ARG A 504 -9.49 -5.59 12.78
CA ARG A 504 -9.08 -6.92 13.26
C ARG A 504 -7.90 -6.78 14.21
N PRO A 505 -7.86 -7.55 15.31
CA PRO A 505 -6.68 -7.60 16.15
C PRO A 505 -5.45 -8.08 15.39
N MET A 506 -4.41 -7.26 15.37
CA MET A 506 -3.14 -7.57 14.73
C MET A 506 -1.99 -6.87 15.46
N ARG A 507 -0.85 -7.55 15.53
CA ARG A 507 0.40 -6.94 16.00
C ARG A 507 0.94 -6.04 14.92
N LEU A 508 1.22 -4.80 15.29
CA LEU A 508 1.65 -3.75 14.37
C LEU A 508 2.95 -3.11 14.88
N PRO A 509 3.84 -2.65 13.98
CA PRO A 509 4.96 -1.79 14.37
C PRO A 509 4.49 -0.53 15.11
N ALA A 510 5.37 0.07 15.90
CA ALA A 510 5.06 1.31 16.60
C ALA A 510 4.62 2.42 15.62
N GLY A 511 3.55 3.14 15.97
CA GLY A 511 2.94 4.18 15.15
C GLY A 511 2.05 3.67 14.01
N ARG A 512 2.14 2.40 13.62
CA ARG A 512 1.23 1.79 12.63
C ARG A 512 -0.12 1.52 13.28
N ALA A 513 -1.20 1.90 12.63
CA ALA A 513 -2.56 1.81 13.17
C ALA A 513 -3.61 1.51 12.10
N GLN A 514 -4.70 0.87 12.49
CA GLN A 514 -5.94 0.81 11.71
C GLN A 514 -6.80 2.02 12.11
N LEU A 515 -7.04 2.93 11.17
CA LEU A 515 -7.99 4.03 11.31
C LEU A 515 -9.39 3.51 10.99
N VAL A 516 -10.26 3.55 12.01
CA VAL A 516 -11.63 3.07 11.97
C VAL A 516 -12.58 4.24 12.06
N SER A 517 -13.59 4.26 11.20
CA SER A 517 -14.72 5.18 11.30
C SER A 517 -15.99 4.48 10.86
N ARG A 518 -17.17 4.99 11.25
CA ARG A 518 -18.44 4.43 10.74
C ARG A 518 -18.73 4.78 9.28
N ARG A 519 -18.05 5.78 8.73
CA ARG A 519 -18.33 6.33 7.39
C ARG A 519 -17.46 5.72 6.30
N ASN A 520 -16.23 5.35 6.63
CA ASN A 520 -15.23 4.87 5.69
C ASN A 520 -14.76 3.47 6.09
N ALA A 521 -14.36 2.67 5.10
CA ALA A 521 -13.70 1.39 5.34
C ALA A 521 -12.44 1.58 6.21
N THR A 522 -12.15 0.59 7.06
CA THR A 522 -10.93 0.60 7.87
C THR A 522 -9.70 0.69 6.99
N MET A 523 -8.79 1.60 7.35
CA MET A 523 -7.60 1.93 6.58
C MET A 523 -6.36 1.79 7.45
N LEU A 524 -5.31 1.17 6.93
CA LEU A 524 -4.01 1.14 7.61
C LEU A 524 -3.29 2.47 7.41
N VAL A 525 -2.72 3.01 8.49
CA VAL A 525 -2.02 4.30 8.51
C VAL A 525 -0.72 4.18 9.30
N GLN A 526 0.31 4.91 8.90
CA GLN A 526 1.48 5.18 9.74
C GLN A 526 1.32 6.57 10.37
N THR A 527 1.18 6.62 11.69
CA THR A 527 1.15 7.88 12.43
C THR A 527 2.54 8.51 12.51
N ALA A 528 2.57 9.84 12.58
CA ALA A 528 3.82 10.57 12.64
C ALA A 528 4.45 10.56 14.04
N TRP A 529 5.78 10.55 14.05
CA TRP A 529 6.64 10.73 15.20
C TRP A 529 6.84 12.22 15.48
N ALA A 530 6.40 12.67 16.66
CA ALA A 530 6.50 14.05 17.11
C ALA A 530 7.85 14.37 17.78
N GLY A 531 8.57 13.36 18.26
CA GLY A 531 9.88 13.55 18.90
C GLY A 531 11.00 13.91 17.92
N GLU A 532 12.17 14.24 18.46
CA GLU A 532 13.41 14.32 17.68
C GLU A 532 13.71 12.96 17.03
N GLU A 533 14.32 12.97 15.85
CA GLU A 533 14.69 11.71 15.20
C GLU A 533 15.68 10.95 16.09
N PRO A 534 15.44 9.66 16.39
CA PRO A 534 16.47 8.85 16.99
C PRO A 534 17.68 8.84 16.04
N ALA A 535 18.83 9.24 16.56
CA ALA A 535 20.10 9.39 15.83
C ALA A 535 20.58 8.09 15.17
#